data_AF-A0A6J4R606-F1
#
_entry.id   AF-A0A6J4R606-F1
#
_cell.length_a   1.000
_cell.length_b   1.000
_cell.length_c   1.000
_cell.angle_alpha   90.00
_cell.angle_beta   90.00
_cell.angle_gamma   90.00
#
_symmetry.space_group_name_H-M   'P 1'
#
loop_
_entity.id
_entity.type
_entity.pdbx_description
1 polymer ?
#
loop_
_entity_poly.entity_id
_entity_poly.type
_entity_poly.pdbx_seq_one_letter_code
_entity_poly.pdbx_strand_id
1 'polypeptide(L)' 'MTNRDEWRMRVGNYRIVYDVDDEQRLVTILKIGHRRDIYR' A
#
# COMPACT_ATOMS: atom_id res chain seq x y z
N MET A 1 0.18 -15.61 -14.11
CA MET A 1 0.81 -15.49 -12.77
C MET A 1 1.00 -14.01 -12.53
N THR A 2 0.02 -13.32 -11.94
CA THR A 2 0.13 -11.87 -11.72
C THR A 2 0.92 -11.69 -10.43
N ASN A 3 2.21 -11.37 -10.56
CA ASN A 3 3.06 -11.06 -9.43
C ASN A 3 2.66 -9.67 -8.93
N ARG A 4 1.67 -9.61 -8.04
CA ARG A 4 1.29 -8.37 -7.36
C ARG A 4 2.13 -8.25 -6.11
N ASP A 5 3.23 -7.53 -6.25
CA ASP A 5 4.07 -7.18 -5.13
C ASP A 5 3.34 -6.15 -4.27
N GLU A 6 2.87 -6.59 -3.09
CA GLU A 6 2.18 -5.73 -2.14
C GLU A 6 3.22 -4.92 -1.33
N TRP A 7 3.35 -3.64 -1.65
CA TRP A 7 4.29 -2.73 -1.01
C TRP A 7 3.64 -2.01 0.19
N ARG A 8 4.46 -1.72 1.20
CA ARG A 8 4.02 -1.00 2.42
C ARG A 8 4.89 0.22 2.67
N MET A 9 4.26 1.40 2.73
CA MET A 9 4.94 2.66 3.07
C MET A 9 4.37 3.29 4.34
N ARG A 10 5.24 3.99 5.07
CA ARG A 10 4.86 4.84 6.21
C ARG A 10 4.88 6.30 5.78
N VAL A 11 3.75 6.98 5.95
CA VAL A 11 3.63 8.43 5.71
C VAL A 11 3.09 9.07 6.98
N GLY A 12 3.99 9.67 7.77
CA GLY A 12 3.65 10.21 9.08
C GLY A 12 2.99 9.17 9.99
N ASN A 13 1.72 9.40 10.33
CA ASN A 13 0.93 8.50 11.17
C ASN A 13 0.12 7.45 10.40
N TYR A 14 0.25 7.35 9.07
CA TYR A 14 -0.50 6.41 8.25
C TYR A 14 0.37 5.27 7.74
N ARG A 15 -0.24 4.08 7.64
CA ARG A 15 0.28 2.96 6.87
C ARG A 15 -0.52 2.87 5.58
N ILE A 16 0.20 2.85 4.46
CA ILE A 16 -0.37 2.74 3.12
C ILE A 16 0.09 1.40 2.55
N VAL A 17 -0.86 0.64 2.02
CA VAL A 17 -0.63 -0.59 1.26
C VAL A 17 -0.95 -0.27 -0.19
N TYR A 18 -0.01 -0.52 -1.08
CA TYR A 18 -0.15 -0.23 -2.49
C TYR A 18 0.51 -1.32 -3.35
N ASP A 19 0.06 -1.41 -4.57
CA ASP A 19 0.55 -2.31 -5.60
C ASP A 19 1.18 -1.46 -6.71
N VAL A 20 2.32 -1.91 -7.24
CA VAL A 20 3.01 -1.24 -8.35
C VAL A 20 2.98 -2.17 -9.55
N ASP A 21 2.38 -1.70 -10.63
CA ASP A 21 2.45 -2.34 -11.94
C ASP A 21 3.42 -1.53 -12.82
N ASP A 22 4.65 -2.03 -12.92
CA ASP A 22 5.71 -1.39 -13.70
C ASP A 22 5.42 -1.42 -15.22
N GLU A 23 4.72 -2.45 -15.70
CA GLU A 23 4.38 -2.60 -17.13
C GLU A 23 3.37 -1.53 -17.55
N GLN A 24 2.37 -1.28 -16.71
CA GLN A 24 1.32 -0.29 -16.94
C GLN A 24 1.67 1.09 -16.39
N ARG A 25 2.81 1.22 -15.68
CA ARG A 25 3.22 2.42 -14.93
C ARG A 25 2.12 2.92 -13.99
N LEU A 26 1.42 1.99 -13.34
CA LEU A 26 0.28 2.28 -12.49
C LEU A 26 0.61 1.97 -11.04
N VAL A 27 0.27 2.89 -10.14
CA VAL A 27 0.33 2.66 -8.70
C VAL A 27 -1.09 2.61 -8.15
N THR A 28 -1.47 1.48 -7.58
CA THR A 28 -2.81 1.26 -7.02
C THR A 28 -2.75 1.29 -5.51
N ILE A 29 -3.47 2.22 -4.87
CA ILE A 29 -3.58 2.25 -3.41
C ILE A 29 -4.67 1.26 -2.98
N LEU A 30 -4.27 0.21 -2.26
CA LEU A 30 -5.18 -0.84 -1.81
C LEU A 30 -5.85 -0.47 -0.49
N LYS A 31 -5.07 0.06 0.47
CA LYS A 31 -5.55 0.44 1.81
C LYS A 31 -4.75 1.60 2.38
N ILE A 32 -5.43 2.48 3.11
CA ILE A 32 -4.83 3.52 3.95
C ILE A 32 -5.41 3.35 5.35
N GLY A 33 -4.55 3.23 6.36
CA GLY A 33 -4.97 3.13 7.76
C GLY A 33 -4.14 4.02 8.65
N HIS A 34 -4.77 4.64 9.65
CA HIS A 34 -4.04 5.42 10.64
C HIS A 34 -3.39 4.47 11.66
N ARG A 35 -2.23 4.83 12.21
CA ARG A 35 -1.46 3.99 13.15
C ARG A 35 -2.24 3.61 14.41
N ARG A 36 -3.22 4.43 14.80
CA ARG A 36 -4.09 4.20 15.96
C ARG A 36 -5.16 3.13 15.69
N ASP A 37 -5.44 2.83 14.43
CA ASP A 37 -6.44 1.82 14.04
C ASP A 37 -5.82 0.41 13.91
N ILE A 38 -4.49 0.28 13.97
CA ILE A 38 -3.78 -0.99 13.84
C ILE A 38 -3.60 -1.73 15.19
N TYR A 39 -3.74 -1.02 16.31
CA TYR A 39 -3.64 -1.60 17.66
C TYR A 39 -5.01 -1.70 18.35
N ARG A 40 -6.07 -1.97 17.58
CA ARG A 40 -7.39 -2.29 18.11
C ARG A 40 -7.80 -3.69 17.68
#